data_AF-A0A674EHS3-F1
#
_entry.id   AF-A0A674EHS3-F1
#
_cell.length_a   1.000
_cell.length_b   1.000
_cell.length_c   1.000
_cell.angle_alpha   90.00
_cell.angle_beta   90.00
_cell.angle_gamma   90.00
#
_symmetry.space_group_name_H-M   'P 1'
#
loop_
_entity.id
_entity.type
_entity.pdbx_description
1 polymer ?
#
loop_
_entity_poly.entity_id
_entity_poly.type
_entity_poly.pdbx_seq_one_letter_code
_entity_poly.pdbx_strand_id
1 'polypeptide(L)'
;MIDTLYEWIWWDRFWLPVNLTWADLEDRDGRVYAKASDLYVTLPCAIAFLLVRYLFERLIATPLAASVGIREKARLRVADNPILELYYLSHSRNPGQAGIDGLSKKSGWCVRQVERWFRKRRNQDRPGVLKKFREASWRFVFYLLALIGGVVSLYDKEWFYDTREVWNGFPKQNMLDSQYWYYILEMSFYGSLLFRVTFDVKRKDFKEQIIHHLATLTLLSFSWCVNYIRIGTLVMLIHDASDVLLESAKLFNYAKWETTCNSLFVVFAIVFMVTRLIIFPFWLIHCTWVYPTLQYPPFFGYYFFNVMLVVLLFLHIFWAYLILRMVNKFLFGKVIFKSIFLLTLTLITTLLTEHDLATTVMVQTDRIST
;
A
#
# COMPACT_ATOMS: atom_id res chain seq x y z
N MET A 1 29.20 21.87 19.08
CA MET A 1 27.98 21.10 19.43
C MET A 1 27.44 20.36 18.23
N ILE A 2 27.18 21.02 17.09
CA ILE A 2 26.76 20.33 15.86
C ILE A 2 27.86 19.40 15.32
N ASP A 3 29.11 19.88 15.26
CA ASP A 3 30.24 19.05 14.79
C ASP A 3 30.51 17.87 15.71
N THR A 4 30.39 18.09 17.02
CA THR A 4 30.54 17.07 18.06
C THR A 4 29.44 15.99 17.97
N LEU A 5 28.20 16.40 17.64
CA LEU A 5 27.12 15.46 17.36
C LEU A 5 27.32 14.73 16.04
N TYR A 6 27.85 15.41 15.02
CA TYR A 6 28.18 14.81 13.72
C TYR A 6 29.26 13.72 13.85
N GLU A 7 30.36 14.02 14.54
CA GLU A 7 31.42 13.04 14.83
C GLU A 7 30.91 11.84 15.62
N TRP A 8 30.04 12.07 16.61
CA TRP A 8 29.45 11.00 17.40
C TRP A 8 28.47 10.14 16.59
N ILE A 9 27.63 10.79 15.77
CA ILE A 9 26.69 10.11 14.85
C ILE A 9 27.46 9.33 13.80
N TRP A 10 28.58 9.81 13.28
CA TRP A 10 29.35 9.12 12.24
C TRP A 10 30.54 8.33 12.79
N TRP A 11 30.54 8.00 14.08
CA TRP A 11 31.63 7.23 14.66
C TRP A 11 31.68 5.82 14.08
N ASP A 12 32.79 5.47 13.42
CA ASP A 12 32.94 4.24 12.62
C ASP A 12 32.53 2.97 13.39
N ARG A 13 32.89 2.90 14.67
CA ARG A 13 32.65 1.73 15.54
C ARG A 13 31.18 1.38 15.74
N PHE A 14 30.27 2.33 15.55
CA PHE A 14 28.83 2.04 15.64
C PHE A 14 28.31 1.40 14.35
N TRP A 15 28.87 1.76 13.19
CA TRP A 15 28.23 1.49 11.91
C TRP A 15 29.01 0.52 11.02
N LEU A 16 30.30 0.34 11.28
CA LEU A 16 31.18 -0.52 10.53
C LEU A 16 31.71 -1.66 11.40
N PRO A 17 32.12 -2.80 10.79
CA PRO A 17 32.80 -3.87 11.50
C PRO A 17 34.13 -3.43 12.11
N VAL A 18 34.66 -4.26 13.02
CA VAL A 18 35.92 -3.98 13.74
C VAL A 18 37.08 -3.81 12.75
N ASN A 19 37.96 -2.85 13.02
CA ASN A 19 39.15 -2.49 12.22
C ASN A 19 38.85 -1.87 10.84
N LEU A 20 37.67 -1.27 10.65
CA LEU A 20 37.32 -0.51 9.45
C LEU A 20 36.90 0.91 9.80
N THR A 21 37.15 1.82 8.87
CA THR A 21 36.78 3.23 8.93
C THR A 21 36.04 3.66 7.66
N TRP A 22 35.34 4.80 7.68
CA TRP A 22 34.73 5.36 6.47
C TRP A 22 35.76 5.63 5.36
N ALA A 23 37.02 5.88 5.71
CA ALA A 23 38.11 6.04 4.74
C ALA A 23 38.42 4.76 3.93
N ASP A 24 38.07 3.58 4.47
CA ASP A 24 38.19 2.31 3.76
C ASP A 24 37.10 2.08 2.70
N LEU A 25 36.05 2.93 2.73
CA LEU A 25 34.89 2.91 1.83
C LEU A 25 34.89 4.14 0.90
N GLU A 26 36.05 4.75 0.67
CA GLU A 26 36.24 5.76 -0.36
C GLU A 26 36.60 5.11 -1.70
N ASP A 27 36.14 5.73 -2.81
CA ASP A 27 36.40 5.24 -4.16
C ASP A 27 37.90 5.16 -4.42
N ARG A 28 38.41 3.93 -4.60
CA ARG A 28 39.82 3.62 -4.85
C ARG A 28 39.92 2.36 -5.69
N ASP A 29 41.01 2.24 -6.45
CA ASP A 29 41.33 1.05 -7.25
C ASP A 29 40.22 0.62 -8.24
N GLY A 30 39.51 1.61 -8.82
CA GLY A 30 38.39 1.38 -9.74
C GLY A 30 37.11 0.85 -9.09
N ARG A 31 37.06 0.79 -7.75
CA ARG A 31 35.84 0.50 -6.99
C ARG A 31 35.13 1.78 -6.62
N VAL A 32 33.82 1.78 -6.80
CA VAL A 32 32.91 2.84 -6.42
C VAL A 32 32.06 2.36 -5.25
N TYR A 33 31.99 3.16 -4.20
CA TYR A 33 31.19 2.90 -3.01
C TYR A 33 30.05 3.88 -2.87
N ALA A 34 29.01 3.45 -2.16
CA ALA A 34 27.86 4.27 -1.85
C ALA A 34 28.24 5.38 -0.86
N LYS A 35 27.93 6.63 -1.19
CA LYS A 35 28.22 7.77 -0.32
C LYS A 35 26.94 8.32 0.27
N ALA A 36 27.02 8.78 1.52
CA ALA A 36 25.90 9.47 2.15
C ALA A 36 25.45 10.72 1.35
N SER A 37 26.38 11.37 0.63
CA SER A 37 26.08 12.50 -0.26
C SER A 37 25.14 12.16 -1.41
N ASP A 38 25.13 10.91 -1.88
CA ASP A 38 24.28 10.48 -2.99
C ASP A 38 22.79 10.56 -2.59
N LEU A 39 22.50 10.43 -1.30
CA LEU A 39 21.14 10.55 -0.78
C LEU A 39 20.59 11.97 -0.96
N TYR A 40 21.43 13.00 -1.10
CA TYR A 40 20.95 14.36 -1.37
C TYR A 40 20.27 14.48 -2.73
N VAL A 41 20.62 13.62 -3.70
CA VAL A 41 19.97 13.57 -5.03
C VAL A 41 18.52 13.10 -4.92
N THR A 42 18.17 12.34 -3.88
CA THR A 42 16.80 11.82 -3.72
C THR A 42 15.77 12.91 -3.44
N LEU A 43 16.18 14.04 -2.85
CA LEU A 43 15.29 15.18 -2.57
C LEU A 43 14.83 15.91 -3.85
N PRO A 44 15.72 16.41 -4.73
CA PRO A 44 15.31 17.00 -6.00
C PRO A 44 14.61 15.99 -6.90
N CYS A 45 15.03 14.71 -6.91
CA CYS A 45 14.33 13.65 -7.64
C CYS A 45 12.90 13.42 -7.09
N ALA A 46 12.69 13.48 -5.77
CA ALA A 46 11.35 13.40 -5.18
C ALA A 46 10.47 14.57 -5.63
N ILE A 47 11.01 15.79 -5.69
CA ILE A 47 10.30 16.97 -6.22
C ILE A 47 9.97 16.78 -7.71
N ALA A 48 10.91 16.25 -8.50
CA ALA A 48 10.66 15.92 -9.90
C ALA A 48 9.54 14.88 -10.05
N PHE A 49 9.50 13.85 -9.20
CA PHE A 49 8.39 12.88 -9.17
C PHE A 49 7.04 13.55 -8.86
N LEU A 50 6.99 14.60 -8.03
CA LEU A 50 5.74 15.36 -7.81
C LEU A 50 5.27 16.07 -9.08
N LEU A 51 6.19 16.66 -9.84
CA LEU A 51 5.89 17.29 -11.12
C LEU A 51 5.42 16.26 -12.15
N VAL A 52 6.16 15.15 -12.30
CA VAL A 52 5.80 14.06 -13.21
C VAL A 52 4.44 13.47 -12.83
N ARG A 53 4.17 13.26 -11.53
CA ARG A 53 2.87 12.81 -11.04
C ARG A 53 1.76 13.78 -11.45
N TYR A 54 1.95 15.08 -11.25
CA TYR A 54 0.96 16.08 -11.64
C TYR A 54 0.65 16.04 -13.14
N LEU A 55 1.68 15.94 -13.98
CA LEU A 55 1.53 15.81 -15.42
C LEU A 55 0.84 14.49 -15.78
N PHE A 56 1.24 13.37 -15.19
CA PHE A 56 0.63 12.06 -15.41
C PHE A 56 -0.86 12.02 -15.03
N GLU A 57 -1.21 12.56 -13.86
CA GLU A 57 -2.59 12.59 -13.38
C GLU A 57 -3.49 13.38 -14.35
N ARG A 58 -2.96 14.48 -14.92
CA ARG A 58 -3.70 15.35 -15.86
C ARG A 58 -3.75 14.79 -17.27
N LEU A 59 -2.62 14.34 -17.81
CA LEU A 59 -2.46 13.98 -19.22
C LEU A 59 -2.81 12.53 -19.53
N ILE A 60 -2.64 11.61 -18.57
CA ILE A 60 -2.80 10.16 -18.80
C ILE A 60 -3.94 9.60 -17.95
N ALA A 61 -3.90 9.78 -16.63
CA ALA A 61 -4.86 9.13 -15.74
C ALA A 61 -6.28 9.65 -15.90
N THR A 62 -6.46 10.95 -16.17
CA THR A 62 -7.78 11.56 -16.39
C THR A 62 -8.48 11.06 -17.66
N PRO A 63 -7.86 11.10 -18.85
CA PRO A 63 -8.49 10.56 -20.05
C PRO A 63 -8.71 9.04 -19.94
N LEU A 64 -7.79 8.30 -19.32
CA LEU A 64 -7.98 6.87 -19.05
C LEU A 64 -9.19 6.61 -18.14
N ALA A 65 -9.36 7.41 -17.08
CA ALA A 65 -10.54 7.30 -16.23
C ALA A 65 -11.83 7.57 -17.02
N ALA A 66 -11.82 8.55 -17.91
CA ALA A 66 -12.96 8.90 -18.74
C ALA A 66 -13.32 7.78 -19.74
N SER A 67 -12.33 7.13 -20.36
CA SER A 67 -12.57 6.02 -21.30
C SER A 67 -13.19 4.79 -20.62
N VAL A 68 -12.86 4.56 -19.34
CA VAL A 68 -13.44 3.49 -18.51
C VAL A 68 -14.76 3.92 -17.85
N GLY A 69 -15.28 5.11 -18.17
CA GLY A 69 -16.58 5.60 -17.68
C GLY A 69 -16.55 6.20 -16.26
N ILE A 70 -15.37 6.43 -15.69
CA ILE A 70 -15.21 7.09 -14.39
C ILE A 70 -15.27 8.61 -14.60
N ARG A 71 -16.45 9.19 -14.41
CA ARG A 71 -16.65 10.64 -14.45
C ARG A 71 -16.71 11.24 -13.05
N GLU A 72 -16.21 12.46 -12.92
CA GLU A 72 -16.38 13.25 -11.70
C GLU A 72 -17.85 13.62 -11.55
N LYS A 73 -18.55 13.00 -10.59
CA LYS A 73 -19.90 13.42 -10.24
C LYS A 73 -19.82 14.76 -9.53
N ALA A 74 -20.37 15.81 -10.14
CA ALA A 74 -20.56 17.10 -9.50
C ALA A 74 -21.32 16.88 -8.19
N ARG A 75 -20.67 17.13 -7.05
CA ARG A 75 -21.31 17.00 -5.75
C ARG A 75 -22.01 18.30 -5.45
N LEU A 76 -23.32 18.22 -5.26
CA LEU A 76 -24.12 19.35 -4.79
C LEU A 76 -23.48 19.92 -3.53
N ARG A 77 -23.12 21.20 -3.55
CA ARG A 77 -22.68 21.95 -2.36
C ARG A 77 -23.80 21.92 -1.31
N VAL A 78 -23.41 21.94 -0.04
CA VAL A 78 -24.40 21.96 1.05
C VAL A 78 -24.96 23.37 1.08
N ALA A 79 -26.20 23.52 1.56
CA ALA A 79 -26.72 24.85 1.81
C ALA A 79 -25.84 25.54 2.85
N ASP A 80 -25.50 26.80 2.60
CA ASP A 80 -24.61 27.57 3.48
C ASP A 80 -25.31 27.82 4.81
N ASN A 81 -24.72 27.31 5.89
CA ASN A 81 -25.18 27.55 7.25
C ASN A 81 -23.96 27.67 8.17
N PRO A 82 -23.57 28.90 8.57
CA PRO A 82 -22.33 29.13 9.31
C PRO A 82 -22.34 28.46 10.69
N ILE A 83 -23.52 28.31 11.32
CA ILE A 83 -23.66 27.66 12.63
C ILE A 83 -23.33 26.17 12.52
N LEU A 84 -23.87 25.49 11.50
CA LEU A 84 -23.62 24.07 11.27
C LEU A 84 -22.17 23.83 10.82
N GLU A 85 -21.62 24.69 9.96
CA GLU A 85 -20.22 24.60 9.51
C GLU A 85 -19.24 24.83 10.66
N LEU A 86 -19.47 25.85 11.50
CA LEU A 86 -18.66 26.11 12.69
C LEU A 86 -18.66 24.90 13.62
N TYR A 87 -19.83 24.32 13.91
CA TYR A 87 -19.92 23.12 14.74
C TYR A 87 -19.21 21.91 14.11
N TYR A 88 -19.36 21.72 12.80
CA TYR A 88 -18.72 20.62 12.06
C TYR A 88 -17.19 20.69 12.11
N LEU A 89 -16.62 21.89 12.01
CA LEU A 89 -15.17 22.12 12.02
C LEU A 89 -14.58 22.09 13.44
N SER A 90 -15.30 22.58 14.45
CA SER A 90 -14.77 22.77 15.81
C SER A 90 -15.12 21.68 16.82
N HIS A 91 -16.30 21.04 16.71
CA HIS A 91 -16.81 20.13 17.74
C HIS A 91 -16.91 18.69 17.26
N SER A 92 -17.83 18.39 16.33
CA SER A 92 -18.06 17.02 15.88
C SER A 92 -18.64 16.95 14.47
N ARG A 93 -18.11 15.99 13.71
CA ARG A 93 -18.64 15.64 12.37
C ARG A 93 -19.86 14.73 12.43
N ASN A 94 -20.10 14.08 13.58
CA ASN A 94 -21.22 13.18 13.87
C ASN A 94 -21.85 13.58 15.21
N PRO A 95 -22.64 14.67 15.25
CA PRO A 95 -23.39 15.03 16.46
C PRO A 95 -24.38 13.92 16.84
N GLY A 96 -24.50 13.64 18.14
CA GLY A 96 -25.59 12.82 18.68
C GLY A 96 -26.91 13.59 18.72
N GLN A 97 -28.02 12.92 19.08
CA GLN A 97 -29.36 13.47 18.96
C GLN A 97 -29.52 14.83 19.68
N ALA A 98 -29.08 14.93 20.94
CA ALA A 98 -29.16 16.18 21.71
C ALA A 98 -28.40 17.35 21.04
N GLY A 99 -27.27 17.04 20.38
CA GLY A 99 -26.52 18.03 19.61
C GLY A 99 -27.27 18.49 18.36
N ILE A 100 -27.94 17.57 17.67
CA ILE A 100 -28.78 17.88 16.50
C ILE A 100 -29.96 18.76 16.91
N ASP A 101 -30.64 18.45 18.02
CA ASP A 101 -31.78 19.23 18.51
C ASP A 101 -31.35 20.66 18.92
N GLY A 102 -30.19 20.78 19.59
CA GLY A 102 -29.60 22.08 19.91
C GLY A 102 -29.23 22.90 18.66
N LEU A 103 -28.67 22.25 17.65
CA LEU A 103 -28.32 22.91 16.38
C LEU A 103 -29.56 23.28 15.57
N SER A 104 -30.62 22.48 15.61
CA SER A 104 -31.92 22.80 15.00
C SER A 104 -32.48 24.10 15.58
N LYS A 105 -32.49 24.25 16.90
CA LYS A 105 -32.91 25.49 17.58
C LYS A 105 -32.06 26.69 17.20
N LYS A 106 -30.73 26.53 17.18
CA LYS A 106 -29.79 27.64 16.87
C LYS A 106 -29.82 28.07 15.41
N SER A 107 -30.01 27.13 14.48
CA SER A 107 -29.98 27.40 13.04
C SER A 107 -31.33 27.77 12.44
N GLY A 108 -32.42 27.58 13.18
CA GLY A 108 -33.79 27.74 12.66
C GLY A 108 -34.19 26.66 11.66
N TRP A 109 -33.36 25.64 11.44
CA TRP A 109 -33.66 24.52 10.54
C TRP A 109 -34.32 23.39 11.31
N CYS A 110 -35.17 22.60 10.67
CA CYS A 110 -35.73 21.41 11.30
C CYS A 110 -34.65 20.34 11.52
N VAL A 111 -34.83 19.49 12.53
CA VAL A 111 -33.93 18.38 12.88
C VAL A 111 -33.51 17.59 11.64
N ARG A 112 -34.46 17.25 10.77
CA ARG A 112 -34.22 16.49 9.54
C ARG A 112 -33.36 17.24 8.52
N GLN A 113 -33.47 18.57 8.43
CA GLN A 113 -32.61 19.39 7.58
C GLN A 113 -31.17 19.40 8.12
N VAL A 114 -31.00 19.54 9.44
CA VAL A 114 -29.69 19.48 10.11
C VAL A 114 -29.04 18.10 9.87
N GLU A 115 -29.74 17.00 10.12
CA GLU A 115 -29.27 15.65 9.83
C GLU A 115 -28.83 15.46 8.38
N ARG A 116 -29.67 15.91 7.42
CA ARG A 116 -29.39 15.84 5.99
C ARG A 116 -28.15 16.67 5.63
N TRP A 117 -28.00 17.85 6.23
CA TRP A 117 -26.86 18.72 6.02
C TRP A 117 -25.56 18.03 6.48
N PHE A 118 -25.52 17.52 7.72
CA PHE A 118 -24.35 16.80 8.23
C PHE A 118 -24.00 15.58 7.37
N ARG A 119 -25.01 14.82 6.92
CA ARG A 119 -24.81 13.69 6.01
C ARG A 119 -24.22 14.13 4.66
N LYS A 120 -24.75 15.21 4.07
CA LYS A 120 -24.25 15.75 2.79
C LYS A 120 -22.83 16.34 2.94
N ARG A 121 -22.57 17.09 4.01
CA ARG A 121 -21.28 17.70 4.33
C ARG A 121 -20.18 16.64 4.51
N ARG A 122 -20.46 15.56 5.26
CA ARG A 122 -19.55 14.41 5.36
C ARG A 122 -19.30 13.74 4.01
N ASN A 123 -20.34 13.61 3.17
CA ASN A 123 -20.18 13.04 1.84
C ASN A 123 -19.37 13.94 0.90
N GLN A 124 -19.35 15.26 1.11
CA GLN A 124 -18.48 16.18 0.37
C GLN A 124 -17.01 16.02 0.74
N ASP A 125 -16.69 15.78 2.01
CA ASP A 125 -15.30 15.55 2.45
C ASP A 125 -14.70 14.25 1.91
N ARG A 126 -15.54 13.27 1.53
CA ARG A 126 -15.05 12.00 1.01
C ARG A 126 -14.31 12.24 -0.30
N PRO A 127 -13.12 11.71 -0.56
CA PRO A 127 -12.49 11.94 -1.86
C PRO A 127 -13.30 11.34 -3.01
N GLY A 128 -13.32 12.02 -4.15
CA GLY A 128 -13.95 11.53 -5.38
C GLY A 128 -13.31 10.24 -5.89
N VAL A 129 -14.08 9.41 -6.58
CA VAL A 129 -13.56 8.16 -7.19
C VAL A 129 -12.46 8.48 -8.20
N LEU A 130 -12.62 9.54 -8.98
CA LEU A 130 -11.61 10.00 -9.94
C LEU A 130 -10.27 10.34 -9.26
N LYS A 131 -10.29 11.05 -8.12
CA LYS A 131 -9.06 11.33 -7.35
C LYS A 131 -8.38 10.04 -6.93
N LYS A 132 -9.14 9.09 -6.36
CA LYS A 132 -8.59 7.79 -5.94
C LYS A 132 -8.04 6.96 -7.10
N PHE A 133 -8.68 7.02 -8.27
CA PHE A 133 -8.22 6.35 -9.48
C PHE A 133 -6.89 6.93 -9.97
N ARG A 134 -6.78 8.26 -10.05
CA ARG A 134 -5.54 8.97 -10.42
C ARG A 134 -4.38 8.63 -9.48
N GLU A 135 -4.63 8.65 -8.16
CA GLU A 135 -3.62 8.28 -7.17
C GLU A 135 -3.17 6.82 -7.30
N ALA A 136 -4.11 5.90 -7.52
CA ALA A 136 -3.82 4.48 -7.69
C ALA A 136 -3.10 4.19 -9.01
N SER A 137 -3.44 4.89 -10.10
CA SER A 137 -2.83 4.66 -11.41
C SER A 137 -1.38 5.13 -11.46
N TRP A 138 -1.08 6.26 -10.80
CA TRP A 138 0.29 6.72 -10.63
C TRP A 138 1.16 5.70 -9.89
N ARG A 139 0.66 5.19 -8.76
CA ARG A 139 1.35 4.17 -7.97
C ARG A 139 1.52 2.87 -8.75
N PHE A 140 0.49 2.43 -9.46
CA PHE A 140 0.55 1.24 -10.32
C PHE A 140 1.65 1.34 -11.37
N VAL A 141 1.72 2.46 -12.11
CA VAL A 141 2.75 2.64 -13.15
C VAL A 141 4.14 2.64 -12.53
N PHE A 142 4.33 3.34 -11.41
CA PHE A 142 5.62 3.34 -10.74
C PHE A 142 6.04 1.94 -10.28
N TYR A 143 5.19 1.25 -9.51
CA TYR A 143 5.51 -0.08 -9.00
C TYR A 143 5.75 -1.10 -10.12
N LEU A 144 5.03 -0.97 -11.25
CA LEU A 144 5.25 -1.83 -12.40
C LEU A 144 6.63 -1.62 -13.01
N LEU A 145 7.03 -0.36 -13.19
CA LEU A 145 8.36 -0.01 -13.71
C LEU A 145 9.47 -0.38 -12.72
N ALA A 146 9.25 -0.18 -11.41
CA ALA A 146 10.18 -0.55 -10.36
C ALA A 146 10.38 -2.07 -10.30
N LEU A 147 9.30 -2.86 -10.40
CA LEU A 147 9.38 -4.32 -10.45
C LEU A 147 10.17 -4.81 -11.67
N ILE A 148 9.88 -4.26 -12.86
CA ILE A 148 10.62 -4.61 -14.09
C ILE A 148 12.10 -4.21 -13.97
N GLY A 149 12.37 -2.98 -13.52
CA GLY A 149 13.73 -2.48 -13.30
C GLY A 149 14.50 -3.28 -12.27
N GLY A 150 13.85 -3.68 -11.17
CA GLY A 150 14.40 -4.52 -10.12
C GLY A 150 14.79 -5.91 -10.66
N VAL A 151 13.91 -6.57 -11.41
CA VAL A 151 14.23 -7.86 -12.05
C VAL A 151 15.40 -7.70 -13.03
N VAL A 152 15.36 -6.69 -13.91
CA VAL A 152 16.43 -6.45 -14.90
C VAL A 152 17.76 -6.14 -14.22
N SER A 153 17.77 -5.38 -13.13
CA SER A 153 19.00 -5.00 -12.42
C SER A 153 19.64 -6.14 -11.61
N LEU A 154 18.86 -7.18 -11.28
CA LEU A 154 19.27 -8.30 -10.43
C LEU A 154 19.41 -9.63 -11.16
N TYR A 155 18.86 -9.77 -12.36
CA TYR A 155 18.79 -11.05 -13.09
C TYR A 155 20.15 -11.70 -13.32
N ASP A 156 21.21 -10.91 -13.53
CA ASP A 156 22.57 -11.37 -13.78
C ASP A 156 23.44 -11.45 -12.50
N LYS A 157 22.85 -11.27 -11.32
CA LYS A 157 23.59 -11.18 -10.06
C LYS A 157 23.49 -12.47 -9.24
N GLU A 158 24.61 -12.96 -8.77
CA GLU A 158 24.68 -14.23 -8.01
C GLU A 158 23.83 -14.20 -6.73
N TRP A 159 23.83 -13.07 -6.02
CA TRP A 159 23.05 -12.90 -4.78
C TRP A 159 21.52 -12.89 -4.99
N PHE A 160 21.06 -12.79 -6.24
CA PHE A 160 19.65 -12.97 -6.57
C PHE A 160 19.22 -14.44 -6.46
N TYR A 161 20.14 -15.37 -6.72
CA TYR A 161 19.89 -16.82 -6.69
C TYR A 161 20.39 -17.48 -5.40
N ASP A 162 21.50 -17.01 -4.83
CA ASP A 162 22.03 -17.49 -3.54
C ASP A 162 22.20 -16.34 -2.54
N THR A 163 21.37 -16.33 -1.51
CA THR A 163 21.43 -15.36 -0.41
C THR A 163 22.77 -15.35 0.36
N ARG A 164 23.60 -16.39 0.25
CA ARG A 164 24.93 -16.42 0.87
C ARG A 164 25.89 -15.42 0.22
N GLU A 165 25.72 -15.15 -1.07
CA GLU A 165 26.53 -14.20 -1.83
C GLU A 165 26.21 -12.73 -1.51
N VAL A 166 25.12 -12.47 -0.77
CA VAL A 166 24.74 -11.13 -0.32
C VAL A 166 25.85 -10.48 0.50
N TRP A 167 26.53 -11.23 1.34
CA TRP A 167 27.59 -10.73 2.24
C TRP A 167 28.99 -11.00 1.70
N ASN A 168 29.13 -11.60 0.53
CA ASN A 168 30.44 -11.86 -0.04
C ASN A 168 31.15 -10.53 -0.37
N GLY A 169 32.37 -10.36 0.13
CA GLY A 169 33.14 -9.13 0.02
C GLY A 169 32.62 -7.95 0.83
N PHE A 170 31.63 -8.15 1.71
CA PHE A 170 31.17 -7.10 2.64
C PHE A 170 32.30 -6.71 3.60
N PRO A 171 32.47 -5.42 3.97
CA PRO A 171 31.75 -4.23 3.49
C PRO A 171 32.32 -3.59 2.22
N LYS A 172 33.38 -4.14 1.63
CA LYS A 172 34.07 -3.60 0.44
C LYS A 172 33.42 -4.07 -0.87
N GLN A 173 32.10 -4.01 -0.94
CA GLN A 173 31.31 -4.36 -2.13
C GLN A 173 31.23 -3.17 -3.09
N ASN A 174 31.51 -3.40 -4.37
CA ASN A 174 31.38 -2.38 -5.40
C ASN A 174 29.90 -2.06 -5.66
N MET A 175 29.55 -0.78 -5.66
CA MET A 175 28.24 -0.29 -6.07
C MET A 175 28.12 -0.32 -7.59
N LEU A 176 27.06 -0.93 -8.09
CA LEU A 176 26.76 -0.97 -9.52
C LEU A 176 25.81 0.16 -9.92
N ASP A 177 25.96 0.70 -11.12
CA ASP A 177 25.07 1.76 -11.65
C ASP A 177 23.59 1.37 -11.64
N SER A 178 23.29 0.11 -11.93
CA SER A 178 21.92 -0.40 -11.88
C SER A 178 21.33 -0.35 -10.48
N GLN A 179 22.14 -0.65 -9.46
CA GLN A 179 21.73 -0.58 -8.05
C GLN A 179 21.57 0.87 -7.60
N TYR A 180 22.47 1.75 -8.05
CA TYR A 180 22.38 3.19 -7.78
C TYR A 180 21.05 3.75 -8.26
N TRP A 181 20.72 3.58 -9.54
CA TRP A 181 19.46 4.11 -10.07
C TRP A 181 18.24 3.43 -9.45
N TYR A 182 18.30 2.13 -9.16
CA TYR A 182 17.20 1.44 -8.51
C TYR A 182 16.93 2.05 -7.11
N TYR A 183 17.95 2.22 -6.28
CA TYR A 183 17.83 2.84 -4.97
C TYR A 183 17.36 4.30 -5.02
N ILE A 184 17.98 5.12 -5.88
CA ILE A 184 17.67 6.54 -5.96
C ILE A 184 16.24 6.75 -6.43
N LEU A 185 15.78 6.05 -7.46
CA LEU A 185 14.41 6.18 -7.96
C LEU A 185 13.39 5.74 -6.92
N GLU A 186 13.65 4.62 -6.23
CA GLU A 186 12.74 4.09 -5.21
C GLU A 186 12.63 5.01 -3.99
N MET A 187 13.77 5.42 -3.43
CA MET A 187 13.80 6.34 -2.29
C MET A 187 13.16 7.69 -2.64
N SER A 188 13.41 8.20 -3.85
CA SER A 188 12.80 9.44 -4.33
C SER A 188 11.28 9.33 -4.47
N PHE A 189 10.79 8.19 -4.97
CA PHE A 189 9.36 7.95 -5.07
C PHE A 189 8.71 7.87 -3.69
N TYR A 190 9.27 7.09 -2.75
CA TYR A 190 8.76 7.01 -1.37
C TYR A 190 8.84 8.36 -0.65
N GLY A 191 9.90 9.15 -0.89
CA GLY A 191 10.01 10.53 -0.42
C GLY A 191 8.90 11.43 -0.97
N SER A 192 8.58 11.31 -2.27
CA SER A 192 7.48 12.05 -2.90
C SER A 192 6.10 11.68 -2.31
N LEU A 193 5.90 10.40 -1.94
CA LEU A 193 4.68 9.94 -1.26
C LEU A 193 4.59 10.53 0.15
N LEU A 194 5.71 10.62 0.87
CA LEU A 194 5.76 11.23 2.20
C LEU A 194 5.41 12.72 2.15
N PHE A 195 5.95 13.48 1.19
CA PHE A 195 5.61 14.91 1.03
C PHE A 195 4.13 15.16 0.75
N ARG A 196 3.45 14.24 0.05
CA ARG A 196 2.01 14.36 -0.24
C ARG A 196 1.10 13.68 0.75
N VAL A 197 1.63 13.05 1.82
CA VAL A 197 0.84 12.22 2.74
C VAL A 197 -0.35 12.96 3.37
N THR A 198 -0.23 14.27 3.60
CA THR A 198 -1.30 15.11 4.16
C THR A 198 -2.38 15.51 3.16
N PHE A 199 -2.04 15.54 1.85
CA PHE A 199 -2.91 15.96 0.75
C PHE A 199 -3.59 14.78 0.03
N ASP A 200 -2.96 13.61 0.05
CA ASP A 200 -3.49 12.37 -0.49
C ASP A 200 -4.68 11.86 0.32
N VAL A 201 -5.45 10.93 -0.26
CA VAL A 201 -6.61 10.35 0.41
C VAL A 201 -6.21 9.59 1.67
N LYS A 202 -6.56 10.13 2.85
CA LYS A 202 -6.36 9.45 4.13
C LYS A 202 -7.20 8.17 4.21
N ARG A 203 -6.51 7.05 4.39
CA ARG A 203 -7.10 5.71 4.56
C ARG A 203 -7.24 5.36 6.04
N LYS A 204 -7.82 4.21 6.36
CA LYS A 204 -8.10 3.81 7.76
C LYS A 204 -6.81 3.49 8.53
N ASP A 205 -5.83 2.98 7.80
CA ASP A 205 -4.49 2.56 8.17
C ASP A 205 -3.44 3.68 7.99
N PHE A 206 -3.87 4.93 8.11
CA PHE A 206 -3.02 6.09 7.82
C PHE A 206 -1.79 6.18 8.73
N LYS A 207 -1.94 5.85 10.01
CA LYS A 207 -0.82 5.95 10.98
C LYS A 207 0.21 4.86 10.70
N GLU A 208 -0.25 3.64 10.48
CA GLU A 208 0.55 2.48 10.13
C GLU A 208 1.30 2.70 8.81
N GLN A 209 0.64 3.32 7.82
CA GLN A 209 1.28 3.70 6.56
C GLN A 209 2.40 4.73 6.76
N ILE A 210 2.25 5.71 7.67
CA ILE A 210 3.32 6.67 7.98
C ILE A 210 4.50 5.97 8.64
N ILE A 211 4.24 5.13 9.65
CA ILE A 211 5.28 4.38 10.36
C ILE A 211 6.05 3.51 9.35
N HIS A 212 5.34 2.85 8.43
CA HIS A 212 5.96 2.11 7.34
C HIS A 212 6.86 2.99 6.46
N HIS A 213 6.37 4.12 5.96
CA HIS A 213 7.18 4.98 5.08
C HIS A 213 8.43 5.51 5.79
N LEU A 214 8.30 5.86 7.08
CA LEU A 214 9.47 6.25 7.87
C LEU A 214 10.44 5.07 8.00
N ALA A 215 9.95 3.89 8.35
CA ALA A 215 10.77 2.69 8.48
C ALA A 215 11.47 2.31 7.18
N THR A 216 10.78 2.34 6.03
CA THR A 216 11.37 2.00 4.73
C THR A 216 12.37 3.04 4.27
N LEU A 217 12.09 4.34 4.41
CA LEU A 217 13.06 5.39 4.09
C LEU A 217 14.31 5.28 4.99
N THR A 218 14.13 5.05 6.29
CA THR A 218 15.26 4.82 7.21
C THR A 218 16.06 3.57 6.83
N LEU A 219 15.41 2.45 6.50
CA LEU A 219 16.08 1.22 6.05
C LEU A 219 16.87 1.44 4.75
N LEU A 220 16.27 2.10 3.76
CA LEU A 220 16.93 2.39 2.48
C LEU A 220 18.12 3.33 2.68
N SER A 221 17.95 4.44 3.41
CA SER A 221 19.05 5.38 3.69
C SER A 221 20.16 4.73 4.50
N PHE A 222 19.82 3.97 5.55
CA PHE A 222 20.80 3.26 6.34
C PHE A 222 21.57 2.23 5.49
N SER A 223 20.84 1.38 4.77
CA SER A 223 21.47 0.33 3.96
C SER A 223 22.37 0.89 2.87
N TRP A 224 22.05 2.07 2.34
CA TRP A 224 22.94 2.80 1.45
C TRP A 224 24.23 3.22 2.14
N CYS A 225 24.13 3.92 3.28
CA CYS A 225 25.29 4.47 3.99
C CYS A 225 26.27 3.39 4.46
N VAL A 226 25.80 2.22 4.90
CA VAL A 226 26.68 1.12 5.37
C VAL A 226 26.98 0.07 4.30
N ASN A 227 26.66 0.35 3.03
CA ASN A 227 26.89 -0.55 1.89
C ASN A 227 26.19 -1.93 1.99
N TYR A 228 24.97 -1.96 2.52
CA TYR A 228 24.05 -3.12 2.54
C TYR A 228 23.20 -3.19 1.26
N ILE A 229 23.74 -2.70 0.13
CA ILE A 229 22.99 -2.50 -1.12
C ILE A 229 22.41 -3.81 -1.64
N ARG A 230 23.20 -4.89 -1.63
CA ARG A 230 22.75 -6.20 -2.14
C ARG A 230 21.49 -6.69 -1.44
N ILE A 231 21.47 -6.70 -0.10
CA ILE A 231 20.28 -7.13 0.64
C ILE A 231 19.11 -6.17 0.43
N GLY A 232 19.35 -4.85 0.41
CA GLY A 232 18.25 -3.91 0.26
C GLY A 232 17.60 -3.95 -1.12
N THR A 233 18.36 -4.21 -2.19
CA THR A 233 17.76 -4.45 -3.53
C THR A 233 16.84 -5.68 -3.54
N LEU A 234 17.19 -6.76 -2.83
CA LEU A 234 16.33 -7.95 -2.69
C LEU A 234 15.07 -7.64 -1.89
N VAL A 235 15.20 -6.87 -0.79
CA VAL A 235 14.06 -6.43 0.01
C VAL A 235 13.11 -5.58 -0.83
N MET A 236 13.60 -4.57 -1.56
CA MET A 236 12.79 -3.73 -2.45
C MET A 236 12.02 -4.57 -3.48
N LEU A 237 12.71 -5.47 -4.20
CA LEU A 237 12.10 -6.26 -5.26
C LEU A 237 10.91 -7.12 -4.78
N ILE A 238 11.09 -7.87 -3.68
CA ILE A 238 9.99 -8.70 -3.16
C ILE A 238 8.84 -7.85 -2.62
N HIS A 239 9.13 -6.61 -2.24
CA HIS A 239 8.14 -5.68 -1.73
C HIS A 239 7.26 -5.14 -2.86
N ASP A 240 7.87 -4.68 -3.96
CA ASP A 240 7.15 -4.13 -5.11
C ASP A 240 6.22 -5.15 -5.80
N ALA A 241 6.58 -6.43 -5.78
CA ALA A 241 5.84 -7.50 -6.47
C ALA A 241 4.34 -7.55 -6.07
N SER A 242 4.02 -7.41 -4.78
CA SER A 242 2.62 -7.41 -4.32
C SER A 242 1.91 -6.08 -4.61
N ASP A 243 2.65 -4.98 -4.65
CA ASP A 243 2.08 -3.63 -4.68
C ASP A 243 1.51 -3.30 -6.07
N VAL A 244 2.13 -3.83 -7.14
CA VAL A 244 1.58 -3.80 -8.51
C VAL A 244 0.19 -4.41 -8.56
N LEU A 245 0.01 -5.60 -7.97
CA LEU A 245 -1.27 -6.30 -7.96
C LEU A 245 -2.31 -5.57 -7.12
N LEU A 246 -1.90 -5.00 -5.99
CA LEU A 246 -2.77 -4.23 -5.10
C LEU A 246 -3.32 -2.97 -5.79
N GLU A 247 -2.46 -2.18 -6.43
CA GLU A 247 -2.90 -0.98 -7.14
C GLU A 247 -3.73 -1.34 -8.38
N SER A 248 -3.39 -2.43 -9.09
CA SER A 248 -4.23 -2.97 -10.18
C SER A 248 -5.65 -3.29 -9.70
N ALA A 249 -5.79 -4.05 -8.60
CA ALA A 249 -7.10 -4.39 -8.04
C ALA A 249 -7.92 -3.13 -7.68
N LYS A 250 -7.27 -2.09 -7.14
CA LYS A 250 -7.93 -0.80 -6.85
C LYS A 250 -8.44 -0.12 -8.13
N LEU A 251 -7.65 -0.11 -9.20
CA LEU A 251 -8.06 0.48 -10.48
C LEU A 251 -9.32 -0.19 -11.03
N PHE A 252 -9.33 -1.53 -11.07
CA PHE A 252 -10.49 -2.29 -11.53
C PHE A 252 -11.71 -2.15 -10.60
N ASN A 253 -11.49 -2.03 -9.28
CA ASN A 253 -12.57 -1.71 -8.33
C ASN A 253 -13.21 -0.35 -8.64
N TYR A 254 -12.41 0.67 -8.92
CA TYR A 254 -12.94 2.00 -9.27
C TYR A 254 -13.63 2.04 -10.63
N ALA A 255 -13.20 1.19 -11.56
CA ALA A 255 -13.84 0.93 -12.85
C ALA A 255 -15.13 0.09 -12.75
N LYS A 256 -15.45 -0.44 -11.56
CA LYS A 256 -16.57 -1.38 -11.32
C LYS A 256 -16.46 -2.72 -12.06
N TRP A 257 -15.24 -3.16 -12.36
CA TRP A 257 -14.99 -4.48 -12.95
C TRP A 257 -14.77 -5.49 -11.83
N GLU A 258 -15.88 -5.91 -11.21
CA GLU A 258 -15.86 -6.67 -9.96
C GLU A 258 -15.16 -8.03 -10.09
N THR A 259 -15.39 -8.75 -11.20
CA THR A 259 -14.76 -10.07 -11.42
C THR A 259 -13.25 -9.96 -11.46
N THR A 260 -12.72 -9.08 -12.32
CA THR A 260 -11.27 -8.84 -12.47
C THR A 260 -10.65 -8.31 -11.18
N CYS A 261 -11.30 -7.36 -10.52
CA CYS A 261 -10.87 -6.84 -9.23
C CYS A 261 -10.76 -7.94 -8.18
N ASN A 262 -11.78 -8.78 -8.05
CA ASN A 262 -11.80 -9.87 -7.07
C ASN A 262 -10.70 -10.90 -7.35
N SER A 263 -10.51 -11.28 -8.61
CA SER A 263 -9.44 -12.21 -9.01
C SER A 263 -8.07 -11.63 -8.69
N LEU A 264 -7.79 -10.38 -9.08
CA LEU A 264 -6.53 -9.69 -8.77
C LEU A 264 -6.31 -9.54 -7.27
N PHE A 265 -7.36 -9.30 -6.49
CA PHE A 265 -7.25 -9.21 -5.04
C PHE A 265 -6.86 -10.54 -4.39
N VAL A 266 -7.36 -11.68 -4.92
CA VAL A 266 -6.94 -13.01 -4.44
C VAL A 266 -5.49 -13.29 -4.81
N VAL A 267 -5.07 -13.00 -6.05
CA VAL A 267 -3.68 -13.17 -6.48
C VAL A 267 -2.75 -12.27 -5.65
N PHE A 268 -3.13 -11.01 -5.43
CA PHE A 268 -2.46 -10.09 -4.53
C PHE A 268 -2.28 -10.68 -3.13
N ALA A 269 -3.35 -11.23 -2.53
CA ALA A 269 -3.29 -11.81 -1.19
C ALA A 269 -2.28 -12.98 -1.13
N ILE A 270 -2.29 -13.87 -2.13
CA ILE A 270 -1.33 -14.99 -2.21
C ILE A 270 0.10 -14.47 -2.32
N VAL A 271 0.36 -13.58 -3.27
CA VAL A 271 1.70 -13.01 -3.49
C VAL A 271 2.18 -12.27 -2.25
N PHE A 272 1.32 -11.48 -1.60
CA PHE A 272 1.65 -10.77 -0.35
C PHE A 272 2.05 -11.75 0.76
N MET A 273 1.31 -12.85 0.96
CA MET A 273 1.66 -13.83 1.98
C MET A 273 3.00 -14.50 1.70
N VAL A 274 3.23 -14.89 0.45
CA VAL A 274 4.49 -15.53 0.04
C VAL A 274 5.66 -14.58 0.17
N THR A 275 5.59 -13.37 -0.40
CA THR A 275 6.72 -12.45 -0.39
C THR A 275 6.99 -11.89 1.01
N ARG A 276 5.95 -11.45 1.74
CA ARG A 276 6.11 -10.71 3.00
C ARG A 276 6.13 -11.56 4.27
N LEU A 277 5.50 -12.75 4.27
CA LEU A 277 5.45 -13.63 5.45
C LEU A 277 6.22 -14.93 5.30
N ILE A 278 6.65 -15.29 4.08
CA ILE A 278 7.47 -16.48 3.85
C ILE A 278 8.89 -16.06 3.44
N ILE A 279 9.06 -15.46 2.27
CA ILE A 279 10.39 -15.12 1.73
C ILE A 279 11.08 -14.08 2.63
N PHE A 280 10.39 -13.00 3.00
CA PHE A 280 10.99 -11.94 3.81
C PHE A 280 11.56 -12.42 5.16
N PRO A 281 10.80 -13.09 6.05
CA PRO A 281 11.34 -13.52 7.34
C PRO A 281 12.29 -14.72 7.25
N PHE A 282 11.96 -15.75 6.46
CA PHE A 282 12.72 -17.01 6.49
C PHE A 282 13.94 -17.02 5.57
N TRP A 283 13.99 -16.16 4.54
CA TRP A 283 15.16 -16.02 3.67
C TRP A 283 15.91 -14.72 3.93
N LEU A 284 15.24 -13.55 3.82
CA LEU A 284 15.96 -12.27 3.88
C LEU A 284 16.37 -11.86 5.30
N ILE A 285 15.47 -11.93 6.28
CA ILE A 285 15.82 -11.65 7.70
C ILE A 285 16.79 -12.73 8.21
N HIS A 286 16.58 -13.99 7.87
CA HIS A 286 17.55 -15.05 8.22
C HIS A 286 18.94 -14.76 7.62
N CYS A 287 19.01 -14.33 6.36
CA CYS A 287 20.25 -13.93 5.69
C CYS A 287 20.97 -12.80 6.44
N THR A 288 20.23 -11.79 6.94
CA THR A 288 20.80 -10.66 7.70
C THR A 288 21.15 -11.00 9.13
N TRP A 289 20.58 -12.06 9.70
CA TRP A 289 20.84 -12.49 11.07
C TRP A 289 22.04 -13.44 11.15
N VAL A 290 22.15 -14.38 10.21
CA VAL A 290 23.12 -15.48 10.30
C VAL A 290 24.42 -15.15 9.58
N TYR A 291 24.37 -14.90 8.26
CA TYR A 291 25.57 -14.84 7.44
C TYR A 291 26.57 -13.71 7.76
N PRO A 292 26.18 -12.47 8.08
CA PRO A 292 27.17 -11.44 8.41
C PRO A 292 27.93 -11.77 9.70
N THR A 293 27.30 -12.49 10.64
CA THR A 293 27.94 -12.90 11.91
C THR A 293 29.02 -13.97 11.74
N LEU A 294 29.05 -14.64 10.59
CA LEU A 294 30.11 -15.57 10.23
C LEU A 294 31.40 -14.86 9.82
N GLN A 295 31.31 -13.60 9.38
CA GLN A 295 32.45 -12.80 8.92
C GLN A 295 32.90 -11.79 9.98
N TYR A 296 31.96 -11.17 10.68
CA TYR A 296 32.23 -10.12 11.65
C TYR A 296 31.40 -10.29 12.92
N PRO A 297 31.94 -9.92 14.10
CA PRO A 297 31.13 -9.89 15.31
C PRO A 297 29.99 -8.86 15.19
N PRO A 298 28.82 -9.11 15.80
CA PRO A 298 27.71 -8.16 15.81
C PRO A 298 28.11 -6.78 16.35
N PHE A 299 27.73 -5.73 15.63
CA PHE A 299 27.94 -4.31 15.97
C PHE A 299 26.60 -3.56 15.96
N PHE A 300 26.60 -2.28 16.35
CA PHE A 300 25.35 -1.52 16.50
C PHE A 300 24.53 -1.44 15.21
N GLY A 301 25.15 -1.14 14.07
CA GLY A 301 24.49 -1.09 12.75
C GLY A 301 23.80 -2.41 12.37
N TYR A 302 24.40 -3.55 12.71
CA TYR A 302 23.80 -4.87 12.52
C TYR A 302 22.50 -5.03 13.33
N TYR A 303 22.50 -4.65 14.62
CA TYR A 303 21.29 -4.72 15.45
C TYR A 303 20.23 -3.73 14.98
N PHE A 304 20.63 -2.50 14.66
CA PHE A 304 19.75 -1.46 14.17
C PHE A 304 18.99 -1.90 12.91
N PHE A 305 19.71 -2.42 11.91
CA PHE A 305 19.11 -2.88 10.66
C PHE A 305 18.11 -4.03 10.89
N ASN A 306 18.50 -5.05 11.65
CA ASN A 306 17.65 -6.20 11.92
C ASN A 306 16.39 -5.82 12.73
N VAL A 307 16.51 -4.93 13.71
CA VAL A 307 15.35 -4.40 14.46
C VAL A 307 14.38 -3.68 13.51
N MET A 308 14.89 -2.86 12.59
CA MET A 308 14.05 -2.16 11.62
C MET A 308 13.35 -3.12 10.64
N LEU A 309 14.02 -4.19 10.19
CA LEU A 309 13.38 -5.25 9.39
C LEU A 309 12.28 -5.99 10.17
N VAL A 310 12.48 -6.22 11.47
CA VAL A 310 11.48 -6.83 12.34
C VAL A 310 10.27 -5.90 12.55
N VAL A 311 10.50 -4.60 12.72
CA VAL A 311 9.41 -3.59 12.74
C VAL A 311 8.59 -3.66 11.45
N LEU A 312 9.27 -3.77 10.31
CA LEU A 312 8.61 -3.91 9.01
C LEU A 312 7.80 -5.21 8.92
N LEU A 313 8.33 -6.33 9.43
CA LEU A 313 7.61 -7.60 9.52
C LEU A 313 6.33 -7.51 10.36
N PHE A 314 6.37 -6.83 11.51
CA PHE A 314 5.16 -6.63 12.34
C PHE A 314 4.08 -5.85 11.59
N LEU A 315 4.46 -4.82 10.82
CA LEU A 315 3.52 -4.09 9.96
C LEU A 315 2.93 -5.01 8.88
N HIS A 316 3.73 -5.89 8.27
CA HIS A 316 3.22 -6.89 7.32
C HIS A 316 2.24 -7.86 7.95
N ILE A 317 2.49 -8.34 9.17
CA ILE A 317 1.56 -9.21 9.91
C ILE A 317 0.24 -8.48 10.17
N PHE A 318 0.30 -7.21 10.56
CA PHE A 318 -0.89 -6.38 10.73
C PHE A 318 -1.72 -6.27 9.44
N TRP A 319 -1.08 -5.98 8.30
CA TRP A 319 -1.80 -5.92 7.02
C TRP A 319 -2.27 -7.28 6.53
N ALA A 320 -1.51 -8.35 6.76
CA ALA A 320 -1.91 -9.72 6.48
C ALA A 320 -3.22 -10.07 7.19
N TYR A 321 -3.34 -9.70 8.47
CA TYR A 321 -4.58 -9.87 9.23
C TYR A 321 -5.76 -9.11 8.57
N LEU A 322 -5.56 -7.87 8.13
CA LEU A 322 -6.59 -7.10 7.44
C LEU A 322 -6.98 -7.73 6.08
N ILE A 323 -6.01 -8.22 5.33
CA ILE A 323 -6.23 -8.90 4.04
C ILE A 323 -7.02 -10.17 4.25
N LEU A 324 -6.62 -11.04 5.18
CA LEU A 324 -7.33 -12.28 5.50
C LEU A 324 -8.77 -12.00 5.97
N ARG A 325 -8.97 -10.96 6.79
CA ARG A 325 -10.31 -10.54 7.20
C ARG A 325 -11.18 -10.13 6.01
N MET A 326 -10.61 -9.43 5.02
CA MET A 326 -11.33 -9.07 3.79
C MET A 326 -11.64 -10.31 2.95
N VAL A 327 -10.67 -11.21 2.74
CA VAL A 327 -10.86 -12.48 2.00
C VAL A 327 -11.96 -13.32 2.63
N ASN A 328 -11.95 -13.51 3.96
CA ASN A 328 -12.98 -14.23 4.68
C ASN A 328 -14.37 -13.61 4.42
N LYS A 329 -14.49 -12.28 4.52
CA LYS A 329 -15.75 -11.59 4.23
C LYS A 329 -16.24 -11.84 2.79
N PHE A 330 -15.33 -11.85 1.81
CA PHE A 330 -15.66 -12.13 0.41
C PHE A 330 -16.12 -13.58 0.18
N LEU A 331 -15.43 -14.55 0.79
CA LEU A 331 -15.75 -15.97 0.65
C LEU A 331 -17.09 -16.30 1.34
N PHE A 332 -17.25 -15.94 2.61
CA PHE A 332 -18.49 -16.20 3.35
C PHE A 332 -19.69 -15.45 2.76
N GLY A 333 -19.51 -14.22 2.27
CA GLY A 333 -20.57 -13.46 1.59
C GLY A 333 -21.05 -14.13 0.30
N LYS A 334 -20.13 -14.70 -0.50
CA LYS A 334 -20.49 -15.46 -1.70
C LYS A 334 -21.15 -16.80 -1.40
N VAL A 335 -20.71 -17.51 -0.36
CA VAL A 335 -21.33 -18.78 0.05
C VAL A 335 -22.76 -18.56 0.52
N ILE A 336 -23.02 -17.57 1.37
CA ILE A 336 -24.37 -17.24 1.83
C ILE A 336 -25.27 -16.86 0.65
N PHE A 337 -24.78 -16.01 -0.27
CA PHE A 337 -25.57 -15.62 -1.45
C PHE A 337 -25.87 -16.82 -2.36
N LYS A 338 -24.89 -17.70 -2.60
CA LYS A 338 -25.09 -18.91 -3.41
C LYS A 338 -26.06 -19.89 -2.75
N SER A 339 -25.98 -20.08 -1.44
CA SER A 339 -26.94 -20.92 -0.68
C SER A 339 -28.35 -20.33 -0.72
N ILE A 340 -28.53 -19.02 -0.52
CA ILE A 340 -29.85 -18.37 -0.61
C ILE A 340 -30.39 -18.49 -2.04
N PHE A 341 -29.58 -18.23 -3.06
CA PHE A 341 -29.99 -18.35 -4.45
C PHE A 341 -30.43 -19.77 -4.81
N LEU A 342 -29.67 -20.80 -4.38
CA LEU A 342 -30.04 -22.20 -4.55
C LEU A 342 -31.35 -22.52 -3.81
N LEU A 343 -31.48 -22.12 -2.55
CA LEU A 343 -32.72 -22.30 -1.77
C LEU A 343 -33.94 -21.67 -2.45
N THR A 344 -33.81 -20.44 -2.97
CA THR A 344 -34.90 -19.78 -3.70
C THR A 344 -35.23 -20.49 -5.01
N LEU A 345 -34.23 -20.98 -5.74
CA LEU A 345 -34.44 -21.73 -6.97
C LEU A 345 -35.17 -23.04 -6.69
N THR A 346 -34.75 -23.77 -5.64
CA THR A 346 -35.42 -25.01 -5.21
C THR A 346 -36.86 -24.75 -4.78
N LEU A 347 -37.12 -23.71 -3.99
CA LEU A 347 -38.49 -23.33 -3.59
C LEU A 347 -39.38 -23.01 -4.81
N ILE A 348 -38.86 -22.24 -5.77
CA ILE A 348 -39.60 -21.90 -7.00
C ILE A 348 -39.89 -23.16 -7.83
N THR A 349 -38.93 -24.08 -8.00
CA THR A 349 -39.17 -25.33 -8.74
C THR A 349 -40.16 -26.25 -8.02
N THR A 350 -40.16 -26.26 -6.68
CA THR A 350 -41.11 -27.04 -5.89
C THR A 350 -42.53 -26.49 -6.02
N LEU A 351 -42.69 -25.15 -5.96
CA LEU A 351 -44.00 -24.50 -6.14
C LEU A 351 -44.55 -24.68 -7.55
N LEU A 352 -43.70 -24.64 -8.58
CA LEU A 352 -44.12 -24.88 -9.97
C LEU A 352 -44.56 -26.34 -10.19
N THR A 353 -43.86 -27.30 -9.60
CA THR A 353 -44.23 -28.73 -9.69
C THR A 353 -45.52 -29.05 -8.93
N GLU A 354 -45.75 -28.45 -7.76
CA GLU A 354 -47.04 -28.59 -7.04
C GLU A 354 -48.21 -27.96 -7.80
N HIS A 355 -48.00 -26.81 -8.46
CA HIS A 355 -49.02 -26.17 -9.28
C HIS A 355 -49.41 -27.03 -10.50
N ASP A 356 -48.44 -27.61 -11.20
CA ASP A 356 -48.71 -28.52 -12.32
C ASP A 356 -49.42 -29.81 -11.86
N LEU A 357 -49.06 -30.33 -10.68
CA LEU A 357 -49.74 -31.50 -10.09
C LEU A 357 -51.20 -31.17 -9.73
N ALA A 358 -51.46 -30.04 -9.09
CA ALA A 358 -52.80 -29.60 -8.73
C ALA A 358 -53.70 -29.36 -9.96
N THR A 359 -53.12 -28.80 -11.03
CA THR A 359 -53.84 -28.57 -12.30
C THR A 359 -54.18 -29.90 -12.98
N THR A 360 -53.26 -30.87 -12.94
CA THR A 360 -53.48 -32.22 -13.51
C THR A 360 -54.56 -32.99 -12.74
N VAL A 361 -54.55 -32.92 -11.40
CA VAL A 361 -55.57 -33.56 -10.55
C VAL A 361 -56.96 -32.95 -10.77
N MET A 362 -57.08 -31.61 -10.88
CA MET A 362 -58.38 -30.96 -11.17
C MET A 362 -58.97 -31.40 -12.52
N VAL A 363 -58.15 -31.47 -13.58
CA VAL A 363 -58.58 -31.95 -14.91
C VAL A 363 -59.04 -33.42 -14.88
N GLN A 364 -58.52 -34.21 -13.93
CA GLN A 364 -58.85 -35.62 -13.81
C GLN A 364 -60.11 -35.85 -12.96
N THR A 365 -60.36 -35.03 -11.94
CA THR A 365 -61.63 -35.05 -11.16
C THR A 365 -62.82 -34.58 -11.98
N ASP A 366 -62.66 -33.62 -12.90
CA ASP A 366 -63.74 -33.16 -13.77
C ASP A 366 -64.18 -34.23 -14.79
N ARG A 367 -63.31 -35.20 -15.13
CA ARG A 367 -63.67 -36.33 -16.02
C ARG A 367 -64.38 -37.48 -15.32
N ILE A 368 -64.40 -37.53 -13.98
CA ILE A 368 -65.00 -38.63 -13.21
C ILE A 368 -66.43 -38.26 -12.73
N SER A 369 -66.84 -37.00 -12.88
CA SER A 369 -68.16 -36.49 -12.46
C SER A 369 -69.21 -36.34 -13.58
N THR A 370 -68.91 -36.83 -14.79
CA THR A 370 -69.84 -37.01 -15.91
C THR A 370 -69.95 -38.48 -16.25
#